data_AF-A0A7C1YQX5-F1
#
_entry.id   AF-A0A7C1YQX5-F1
#
_cell.length_a   1.000
_cell.length_b   1.000
_cell.length_c   1.000
_cell.angle_alpha   90.00
_cell.angle_beta   90.00
_cell.angle_gamma   90.00
#
_symmetry.space_group_name_H-M   'P 1'
#
loop_
_entity.id
_entity.type
_entity.pdbx_description
1 polymer ?
#
loop_
_entity_poly.entity_id
_entity_poly.type
_entity_poly.pdbx_seq_one_letter_code
_entity_poly.pdbx_strand_id
1 'polypeptide(L)'
;MEEKTMHRSAEEIKARCSSILNDRELVVLVAESSSPSAAYEMVFAETKDISKAKAGRWLAVLRRDYSCEYYKLVPTKPSHVSNDKAQTEKENYHAKQEANLDG
;
A
#
# COMPACT_ATOMS: atom_id res chain seq x y z
N MET A 1 10.53 4.53 31.04
CA MET A 1 10.76 5.29 29.78
C MET A 1 9.82 4.67 28.78
N GLU A 2 8.73 5.37 28.48
CA GLU A 2 7.61 4.85 27.72
C GLU A 2 7.99 4.87 26.24
N GLU A 3 8.41 3.71 25.73
CA GLU A 3 8.57 3.48 24.30
C GLU A 3 7.17 3.42 23.70
N LYS A 4 6.54 4.59 23.50
CA LYS A 4 5.38 4.72 22.62
C LYS A 4 5.88 4.35 21.24
N THR A 5 5.71 3.08 20.88
CA THR A 5 5.45 2.71 19.50
C THR A 5 4.29 3.59 19.07
N MET A 6 4.61 4.73 18.44
CA MET A 6 3.63 5.62 17.84
C MET A 6 3.06 4.86 16.66
N HIS A 7 2.15 3.93 16.93
CA HIS A 7 1.24 3.39 15.94
C HIS A 7 0.45 4.60 15.44
N ARG A 8 0.91 5.16 14.32
CA ARG A 8 0.26 6.27 13.65
C ARG A 8 -1.11 5.76 13.24
N SER A 9 -2.17 6.19 13.93
CA SER A 9 -3.52 5.80 13.58
C SER A 9 -3.82 6.15 12.12
N ALA A 10 -4.66 5.36 11.47
CA ALA A 10 -5.06 5.61 10.08
C ALA A 10 -5.52 7.06 9.88
N GLU A 11 -6.30 7.61 10.82
CA GLU A 11 -6.76 9.00 10.80
C GLU A 11 -5.62 10.04 10.77
N GLU A 12 -4.55 9.84 11.55
CA GLU A 12 -3.39 10.73 11.50
C GLU A 12 -2.68 10.65 10.14
N ILE A 13 -2.54 9.45 9.59
CA ILE A 13 -1.94 9.27 8.27
C ILE A 13 -2.83 9.93 7.20
N LYS A 14 -4.16 9.78 7.27
CA LYS A 14 -5.10 10.47 6.38
C LYS A 14 -4.96 11.98 6.47
N ALA A 15 -4.89 12.54 7.68
CA ALA A 15 -4.71 13.98 7.88
C ALA A 15 -3.41 14.50 7.22
N ARG A 16 -2.35 13.68 7.21
CA ARG A 16 -1.09 13.99 6.50
C ARG A 16 -1.19 13.85 4.99
N CYS A 17 -2.13 13.05 4.49
CA CYS A 17 -2.41 12.90 3.07
C CYS A 17 -3.37 13.96 2.53
N SER A 18 -4.09 14.69 3.39
CA SER A 18 -5.14 15.66 3.01
C SER A 18 -4.73 16.65 1.92
N SER A 19 -3.46 17.05 1.87
CA SER A 19 -2.93 17.97 0.85
C SER A 19 -2.90 17.41 -0.58
N ILE A 20 -2.99 16.09 -0.75
CA ILE A 20 -3.03 15.44 -2.08
C ILE A 20 -4.32 14.65 -2.30
N LEU A 21 -5.09 14.36 -1.25
CA LEU A 21 -6.35 13.62 -1.37
C LEU A 21 -7.39 14.34 -2.24
N ASN A 22 -7.27 15.67 -2.39
CA ASN A 22 -8.11 16.45 -3.29
C ASN A 22 -7.65 16.36 -4.76
N ASP A 23 -6.35 16.11 -4.98
CA ASP A 23 -5.74 16.04 -6.31
C ASP A 23 -5.75 14.59 -6.84
N ARG A 24 -6.76 14.26 -7.65
CA ARG A 24 -6.97 12.90 -8.15
C ARG A 24 -5.77 12.36 -8.95
N GLU A 25 -5.10 13.22 -9.72
CA GLU A 25 -3.90 12.84 -10.49
C GLU A 25 -2.76 12.38 -9.58
N LEU A 26 -2.54 13.06 -8.46
CA LEU A 26 -1.52 12.68 -7.48
C LEU A 26 -1.88 11.39 -6.75
N VAL A 27 -3.17 11.20 -6.45
CA VAL A 27 -3.66 9.96 -5.85
C VAL A 27 -3.44 8.77 -6.80
N VAL A 28 -3.67 8.94 -8.10
CA VAL A 28 -3.43 7.90 -9.12
C VAL A 28 -1.94 7.59 -9.23
N LEU A 29 -1.07 8.61 -9.32
CA LEU A 29 0.38 8.41 -9.33
C LEU A 29 0.85 7.59 -8.11
N VAL A 30 0.33 7.89 -6.92
CA VAL A 30 0.64 7.12 -5.70
C VAL A 30 0.06 5.71 -5.76
N ALA A 31 -1.11 5.51 -6.37
CA ALA A 31 -1.70 4.17 -6.56
C ALA A 31 -0.89 3.31 -7.55
N GLU A 32 -0.27 3.91 -8.56
CA GLU A 32 0.63 3.23 -9.50
C GLU A 32 2.01 2.96 -8.87
N SER A 33 2.38 3.73 -7.85
CA SER A 33 3.62 3.52 -7.12
C SER A 33 3.66 2.17 -6.40
N SER A 34 4.79 1.48 -6.54
CA SER A 34 5.05 0.21 -5.84
C SER A 34 5.72 0.40 -4.48
N SER A 35 6.16 1.61 -4.14
CA SER A 35 6.90 1.88 -2.91
C SER A 35 6.71 3.32 -2.42
N PRO A 36 6.80 3.58 -1.10
CA PRO A 36 6.65 4.93 -0.55
C PRO A 36 7.69 5.93 -1.09
N SER A 37 8.89 5.47 -1.40
CA SER A 37 9.94 6.29 -2.02
C SER A 37 9.56 6.67 -3.46
N ALA A 38 9.11 5.70 -4.26
CA ALA A 38 8.64 5.97 -5.62
C ALA A 38 7.43 6.92 -5.64
N ALA A 39 6.50 6.77 -4.69
CA ALA A 39 5.36 7.68 -4.52
C ALA A 39 5.82 9.12 -4.28
N TYR A 40 6.84 9.31 -3.44
CA TYR A 40 7.44 10.62 -3.18
C TYR A 40 8.03 11.21 -4.45
N GLU A 41 8.87 10.44 -5.16
CA GLU A 41 9.57 10.91 -6.35
C GLU A 41 8.61 11.28 -7.47
N MET A 42 7.56 10.48 -7.71
CA MET A 42 6.56 10.77 -8.75
C MET A 42 5.73 12.02 -8.43
N VAL A 43 5.26 12.18 -7.18
CA VAL A 43 4.52 13.38 -6.79
C VAL A 43 5.41 14.62 -6.80
N PHE A 44 6.68 14.49 -6.40
CA PHE A 44 7.64 15.58 -6.47
C PHE A 44 7.99 15.94 -7.93
N ALA A 45 8.12 14.96 -8.81
CA ALA A 45 8.39 15.20 -10.22
C ALA A 45 7.27 16.01 -10.89
N GLU A 46 6.02 15.68 -10.57
CA GLU A 46 4.81 16.33 -11.08
C GLU A 46 4.59 17.73 -10.48
N THR A 47 4.61 17.84 -9.15
CA THR A 47 4.19 19.08 -8.47
C THR A 47 5.34 20.04 -8.16
N LYS A 48 6.57 19.52 -8.12
CA LYS A 48 7.76 20.18 -7.53
C LYS A 48 7.54 20.68 -6.10
N ASP A 49 6.53 20.15 -5.40
CA ASP A 49 6.17 20.54 -4.04
C ASP A 49 6.54 19.44 -3.04
N ILE A 50 7.43 19.79 -2.11
CA ILE A 50 7.95 18.85 -1.10
C ILE A 50 6.84 18.41 -0.13
N SER A 51 5.88 19.27 0.16
CA SER A 51 4.78 18.97 1.08
C SER A 51 3.83 17.93 0.46
N LYS A 52 3.46 18.13 -0.81
CA LYS A 52 2.69 17.15 -1.59
C LYS A 52 3.45 15.84 -1.76
N ALA A 53 4.75 15.88 -2.04
CA ALA A 53 5.57 14.68 -2.15
C ALA A 53 5.61 13.86 -0.84
N LYS A 54 5.76 14.53 0.30
CA LYS A 54 5.67 13.89 1.63
C LYS A 54 4.29 13.28 1.86
N ALA A 55 3.23 13.98 1.48
CA ALA A 55 1.86 13.46 1.56
C ALA A 55 1.67 12.21 0.66
N GLY A 56 2.26 12.20 -0.54
CA GLY A 56 2.30 11.03 -1.43
C GLY A 56 2.95 9.81 -0.80
N ARG A 57 4.08 10.01 -0.12
CA ARG A 57 4.74 8.95 0.66
C ARG A 57 3.83 8.38 1.75
N TRP A 58 3.15 9.25 2.51
CA TRP A 58 2.22 8.83 3.56
C TRP A 58 1.02 8.07 3.00
N LEU A 59 0.53 8.46 1.82
CA LEU A 59 -0.60 7.80 1.17
C LEU A 59 -0.23 6.37 0.72
N ALA A 60 1.00 6.16 0.22
CA ALA A 60 1.53 4.83 -0.07
C ALA A 60 1.68 3.97 1.20
N VAL A 61 2.08 4.57 2.33
CA VAL A 61 2.13 3.87 3.63
C VAL A 61 0.72 3.50 4.10
N LEU A 62 -0.26 4.41 3.96
CA LEU A 62 -1.66 4.14 4.28
C LEU A 62 -2.18 2.96 3.47
N ARG A 63 -1.89 2.89 2.17
CA ARG A 63 -2.27 1.76 1.32
C ARG A 63 -1.69 0.43 1.82
N ARG A 64 -0.45 0.43 2.30
CA ARG A 64 0.25 -0.78 2.77
C ARG A 64 -0.24 -1.27 4.14
N ASP A 65 -0.38 -0.36 5.09
CA ASP A 65 -0.69 -0.68 6.50
C ASP A 65 -2.20 -0.65 6.80
N TYR A 66 -2.96 0.21 6.09
CA TYR A 66 -4.38 0.49 6.31
C TYR A 66 -5.16 0.48 4.98
N SER A 67 -5.03 -0.61 4.23
CA SER A 67 -5.65 -0.76 2.89
C SER A 67 -7.16 -0.47 2.88
N CYS A 68 -7.91 -0.93 3.89
CA CYS A 68 -9.34 -0.66 4.02
C CYS A 68 -9.66 0.85 4.09
N GLU A 69 -8.85 1.60 4.83
CA GLU A 69 -9.01 3.04 4.99
C GLU A 69 -8.55 3.81 3.74
N TYR A 70 -7.54 3.30 3.04
CA TYR A 70 -7.11 3.83 1.74
C TYR A 70 -8.22 3.72 0.68
N TYR A 71 -8.88 2.56 0.56
CA TYR A 71 -9.97 2.38 -0.42
C TYR A 71 -11.22 3.22 -0.14
N LYS A 72 -11.45 3.62 1.12
CA LYS A 72 -12.52 4.59 1.44
C LYS A 72 -12.21 5.98 0.91
N LEU A 73 -10.93 6.34 0.81
CA LEU A 73 -10.47 7.65 0.33
C LEU A 73 -10.28 7.69 -1.18
N VAL A 74 -9.82 6.59 -1.77
CA VAL A 74 -9.60 6.46 -3.19
C VAL A 74 -10.70 5.56 -3.74
N PRO A 75 -11.83 6.13 -4.23
CA PRO A 75 -12.87 5.34 -4.86
C PRO A 75 -12.35 4.78 -6.18
N THR A 76 -11.66 3.65 -6.10
CA THR A 76 -11.59 2.69 -7.21
C THR A 76 -13.00 2.16 -7.38
N LYS A 77 -13.56 2.27 -8.59
CA LYS A 77 -14.92 1.82 -8.92
C LYS A 77 -15.29 0.54 -8.15
N PRO A 78 -16.49 0.45 -7.56
CA PRO A 78 -16.88 -0.71 -6.79
C PRO A 78 -17.00 -1.88 -7.76
N SER A 79 -16.02 -2.79 -7.74
CA SER A 79 -16.28 -4.14 -8.23
C SER A 79 -16.77 -4.91 -7.03
N HIS A 80 -18.07 -4.78 -6.77
CA HIS A 80 -18.77 -5.76 -5.98
C HIS A 80 -18.59 -7.11 -6.67
N VAL A 81 -17.63 -7.90 -6.21
CA VAL A 81 -17.76 -9.35 -6.17
C VAL A 81 -17.27 -9.76 -4.79
N SER A 82 -18.22 -9.86 -3.86
CA SER A 82 -18.16 -10.89 -2.83
C SER A 82 -17.88 -12.20 -3.54
N ASN A 83 -16.64 -12.68 -3.48
CA ASN A 83 -16.39 -14.10 -3.66
C ASN A 83 -16.20 -14.69 -2.27
N ASP A 84 -17.33 -14.85 -1.59
CA ASP A 84 -17.50 -15.88 -0.58
C ASP A 84 -17.29 -17.22 -1.31
N LYS A 85 -16.07 -17.76 -1.25
CA LYS A 85 -15.82 -19.19 -1.42
C LYS A 85 -14.47 -19.56 -0.81
N ALA A 86 -14.57 -20.09 0.40
CA ALA A 86 -13.87 -21.27 0.88
C ALA A 86 -12.55 -21.64 0.17
N GLN A 87 -11.41 -21.42 0.83
CA GLN A 87 -10.27 -22.31 0.68
C GLN A 87 -10.31 -23.35 1.80
N THR A 88 -11.17 -24.34 1.60
CA THR A 88 -11.05 -25.66 2.24
C THR A 88 -10.22 -26.54 1.33
N GLU A 89 -9.02 -26.88 1.83
CA GLU A 89 -8.30 -28.15 1.69
C GLU A 89 -7.76 -28.67 0.33
N LYS A 90 -6.60 -29.32 0.51
CA LYS A 90 -5.88 -30.33 -0.33
C LYS A 90 -4.90 -29.73 -1.34
N GLU A 91 -3.63 -30.16 -1.43
CA GLU A 91 -2.99 -31.48 -1.26
C GLU A 91 -1.55 -31.26 -0.72
N ASN A 92 -1.07 -31.97 0.31
CA ASN A 92 -0.49 -33.32 0.31
C ASN A 92 0.79 -33.48 -0.55
N TYR A 93 1.91 -33.70 0.15
CA TYR A 93 3.14 -34.46 -0.22
C TYR A 93 3.44 -34.74 -1.70
N HIS A 94 4.69 -34.48 -2.16
CA HIS A 94 5.77 -35.48 -2.17
C HIS A 94 7.03 -35.05 -2.96
N ALA A 95 8.18 -35.52 -2.45
CA ALA A 95 9.48 -35.82 -3.11
C ALA A 95 10.28 -34.69 -3.79
N LYS A 96 11.44 -34.32 -3.21
CA LYS A 96 12.78 -34.96 -3.34
C LYS A 96 13.42 -34.74 -4.71
N GLN A 97 14.42 -33.85 -4.74
CA GLN A 97 15.56 -33.97 -5.65
C GLN A 97 16.82 -33.61 -4.85
N GLU A 98 17.43 -34.63 -4.24
CA GLU A 98 18.82 -34.57 -3.83
C GLU A 98 19.65 -35.04 -5.02
N ALA A 99 20.35 -34.11 -5.64
CA ALA A 99 21.41 -34.38 -6.59
C ALA A 99 22.72 -34.47 -5.81
N ASN A 100 23.29 -35.68 -5.71
CA ASN A 100 24.71 -35.90 -5.49
C ASN A 100 25.09 -37.22 -6.17
N LEU A 101 25.54 -37.07 -7.42
CA LEU A 101 26.41 -38.00 -8.11
C LEU A 101 27.81 -37.40 -7.96
N ASP A 102 28.64 -37.98 -7.11
CA ASP A 102 30.09 -37.93 -7.26
C ASP A 102 30.60 -39.35 -7.09
N GLY A 103 31.42 -39.77 -8.04
CA GLY A 103 31.86 -41.14 -8.29
C GLY A 103 33.00 -41.61 -7.40
#